data_AF-A0A2N1SFK3-F1
#
_entry.id   AF-A0A2N1SFK3-F1
#
_cell.length_a   1.000
_cell.length_b   1.000
_cell.length_c   1.000
_cell.angle_alpha   90.00
_cell.angle_beta   90.00
_cell.angle_gamma   90.00
#
_symmetry.space_group_name_H-M   'P 1'
#
loop_
_entity.id
_entity.type
_entity.pdbx_description
1 polymer ?
#
loop_
_entity_poly.entity_id
_entity_poly.type
_entity_poly.pdbx_seq_one_letter_code
_entity_poly.pdbx_strand_id
1 'polypeptide(L)'
;MLAYRESGKAVQAPAIRKVIESVLRQKIEHIVVLRPLDALYTGVVPRIEIAAGSGPEELLQALVSHERAFAASLDAFSESIQDEEPKQTVKALADASRKFASWAQDHIDLLSMF
;
A
#
# COMPACT_ATOMS: atom_id res chain seq x y z
N MET A 1 -3.99 -11.85 -3.08
CA MET A 1 -4.11 -11.44 -4.50
C MET A 1 -5.54 -11.55 -5.07
N LEU A 2 -6.43 -12.40 -4.53
CA LEU A 2 -7.82 -12.49 -5.01
C LEU A 2 -8.73 -11.33 -4.55
N ALA A 3 -8.60 -10.87 -3.30
CA ALA A 3 -9.47 -9.82 -2.73
C ALA A 3 -9.53 -8.53 -3.58
N TYR A 4 -8.37 -8.04 -4.00
CA TYR A 4 -8.26 -6.84 -4.83
C TYR A 4 -8.97 -6.95 -6.19
N ARG A 5 -8.95 -8.13 -6.81
CA ARG A 5 -9.55 -8.37 -8.13
C ARG A 5 -11.07 -8.44 -8.06
N GLU A 6 -11.60 -8.94 -6.94
CA GLU A 6 -13.04 -9.01 -6.70
C GLU A 6 -13.61 -7.65 -6.26
N SER A 7 -12.94 -6.94 -5.34
CA SER A 7 -13.36 -5.60 -4.92
C SER A 7 -13.32 -4.58 -6.06
N GLY A 8 -12.33 -4.66 -6.97
CA GLY A 8 -12.26 -3.80 -8.14
C GLY A 8 -13.46 -3.92 -9.08
N LYS A 9 -14.09 -5.10 -9.17
CA LYS A 9 -15.29 -5.32 -10.01
C LYS A 9 -16.54 -4.65 -9.44
N ALA A 10 -16.64 -4.52 -8.11
CA ALA A 10 -17.79 -3.96 -7.43
C ALA A 10 -17.86 -2.42 -7.44
N VAL A 11 -16.73 -1.75 -7.66
CA VAL A 11 -16.65 -0.28 -7.65
C VAL A 11 -17.15 0.29 -8.99
N GLN A 12 -18.32 0.94 -8.97
CA GLN A 12 -18.90 1.63 -10.14
C GLN A 12 -18.18 2.94 -10.51
N ALA A 13 -17.21 3.40 -9.70
CA ALA A 13 -16.40 4.59 -9.96
C ALA A 13 -15.08 4.23 -10.68
N PRO A 14 -14.92 4.56 -11.98
CA PRO A 14 -13.72 4.20 -12.76
C PRO A 14 -12.42 4.79 -12.18
N ALA A 15 -12.50 5.95 -11.53
CA ALA A 15 -11.36 6.60 -10.89
C ALA A 15 -10.79 5.76 -9.74
N ILE A 16 -11.67 5.24 -8.88
CA ILE A 16 -11.29 4.42 -7.73
C ILE A 16 -10.76 3.06 -8.17
N ARG A 17 -11.32 2.48 -9.24
CA ARG A 17 -10.74 1.26 -9.84
C ARG A 17 -9.31 1.50 -10.33
N LYS A 18 -9.05 2.61 -11.02
CA LYS A 18 -7.69 2.97 -11.48
C LYS A 18 -6.72 3.20 -10.31
N VAL A 19 -7.19 3.80 -9.22
CA VAL A 19 -6.42 3.95 -7.97
C VAL A 19 -5.98 2.56 -7.48
N ILE A 20 -6.90 1.63 -7.33
CA ILE A 20 -6.62 0.27 -6.86
C ILE A 20 -5.67 -0.48 -7.80
N GLU A 21 -5.87 -0.38 -9.12
CA GLU A 21 -5.00 -1.01 -10.11
C GLU A 21 -3.57 -0.46 -10.05
N SER A 22 -3.42 0.84 -9.81
CA SER A 22 -2.11 1.49 -9.64
C SER A 22 -1.39 0.96 -8.39
N VAL A 23 -2.11 0.80 -7.27
CA VAL A 23 -1.58 0.21 -6.02
C VAL A 23 -1.03 -1.18 -6.29
N LEU A 24 -1.84 -2.01 -6.94
CA LEU A 24 -1.50 -3.40 -7.20
C LEU A 24 -0.23 -3.52 -8.03
N ARG A 25 -0.13 -2.71 -9.10
CA ARG A 25 1.05 -2.70 -9.96
C ARG A 25 2.30 -2.29 -9.16
N GLN A 26 2.20 -1.22 -8.39
CA GLN A 26 3.32 -0.73 -7.60
C GLN A 26 3.73 -1.71 -6.50
N LYS A 27 2.79 -2.40 -5.86
CA LYS A 27 3.11 -3.45 -4.88
C LYS A 27 3.79 -4.66 -5.50
N ILE A 28 3.43 -5.04 -6.72
CA ILE A 28 4.15 -6.09 -7.45
C ILE A 28 5.60 -5.68 -7.67
N GLU A 29 5.85 -4.44 -8.06
CA GLU A 29 7.20 -3.89 -8.24
C GLU A 29 7.97 -3.82 -6.92
N HIS A 30 7.35 -3.34 -5.84
CA HIS A 30 7.96 -3.29 -4.51
C HIS A 30 8.34 -4.69 -4.00
N ILE A 31 7.49 -5.71 -4.24
CA ILE A 31 7.81 -7.10 -3.89
C ILE A 31 9.06 -7.59 -4.64
N VAL A 32 9.22 -7.23 -5.92
CA VAL A 32 10.41 -7.62 -6.69
C VAL A 32 11.67 -6.99 -6.11
N VAL A 33 11.60 -5.73 -5.69
CA VAL A 33 12.72 -4.99 -5.08
C VAL A 33 13.05 -5.49 -3.67
N LEU A 34 12.05 -5.92 -2.89
CA LEU A 34 12.24 -6.42 -1.54
C LEU A 34 12.66 -7.89 -1.48
N ARG A 35 12.37 -8.69 -2.51
CA ARG A 35 12.67 -10.13 -2.55
C ARG A 35 14.14 -10.49 -2.22
N PRO A 36 15.16 -9.75 -2.68
CA PRO A 36 16.56 -10.00 -2.29
C PRO A 36 16.85 -9.73 -0.81
N LEU A 37 15.99 -8.96 -0.13
CA LEU A 37 16.11 -8.55 1.26
C LEU A 37 15.21 -9.38 2.19
N ASP A 38 14.41 -10.31 1.67
CA ASP A 38 13.48 -11.15 2.46
C ASP A 38 14.19 -11.91 3.58
N ALA A 39 15.43 -12.37 3.36
CA ALA A 39 16.23 -13.08 4.36
C ALA A 39 16.65 -12.22 5.56
N LEU A 40 16.58 -10.89 5.43
CA LEU A 40 16.96 -9.94 6.47
C LEU A 40 15.74 -9.42 7.27
N TYR A 41 14.53 -9.66 6.78
CA TYR A 41 13.31 -9.15 7.39
C TYR A 41 12.73 -10.13 8.40
N THR A 42 12.64 -9.70 9.67
CA THR A 42 12.04 -10.48 10.78
C THR A 42 10.69 -9.93 11.24
N GLY A 43 10.20 -8.86 10.61
CA GLY A 43 8.96 -8.19 10.99
C GLY A 43 7.71 -8.91 10.49
N VAL A 44 6.54 -8.44 10.96
CA VAL A 44 5.24 -8.89 10.47
C VAL A 44 4.59 -7.74 9.71
N VAL A 45 4.20 -7.99 8.46
CA VAL A 45 3.40 -7.02 7.69
C VAL A 45 1.91 -7.36 7.89
N PRO A 46 1.09 -6.43 8.40
CA PRO A 46 -0.34 -6.67 8.56
C PRO A 46 -0.99 -6.96 7.22
N ARG A 47 -1.84 -7.98 7.16
CA ARG A 47 -2.65 -8.26 5.96
C ARG A 47 -3.80 -7.27 5.88
N ILE A 48 -4.12 -6.88 4.65
CA ILE A 48 -5.32 -6.09 4.36
C ILE A 48 -6.55 -6.97 4.53
N GLU A 49 -7.40 -6.60 5.49
CA GLU A 49 -8.76 -7.13 5.61
C GLU A 49 -9.73 -6.15 4.95
N ILE A 50 -10.04 -6.36 3.67
CA ILE A 50 -11.15 -5.67 3.00
C ILE A 50 -12.33 -6.65 3.00
N ALA A 51 -13.43 -6.26 3.65
CA ALA A 51 -14.65 -7.04 3.62
C ALA A 51 -15.24 -7.06 2.19
N ALA A 52 -15.77 -8.22 1.77
CA ALA A 52 -16.46 -8.32 0.51
C ALA A 52 -17.72 -7.44 0.54
N GLY A 53 -17.88 -6.54 -0.44
CA GLY A 53 -19.01 -5.61 -0.51
C GLY A 53 -18.76 -4.23 0.12
N SER A 54 -17.55 -3.94 0.61
CA SER A 54 -17.19 -2.62 1.13
C SER A 54 -17.38 -1.50 0.10
N GLY A 55 -17.86 -0.35 0.60
CA GLY A 55 -18.00 0.86 -0.20
C GLY A 55 -16.65 1.43 -0.65
N PRO A 56 -16.65 2.32 -1.66
CA PRO A 56 -15.43 2.94 -2.17
C PRO A 56 -14.62 3.68 -1.08
N GLU A 57 -15.30 4.34 -0.16
CA GLU A 57 -14.68 5.08 0.93
C GLU A 57 -14.01 4.15 1.95
N GLU A 58 -14.72 3.11 2.42
CA GLU A 58 -14.17 2.10 3.33
C GLU A 58 -12.93 1.41 2.74
N LEU A 59 -12.96 1.13 1.44
CA LEU A 59 -11.84 0.53 0.73
C LEU A 59 -10.62 1.46 0.69
N LEU A 60 -10.83 2.75 0.42
CA LEU A 60 -9.76 3.74 0.43
C LEU A 60 -9.20 3.93 1.86
N GLN A 61 -10.06 3.96 2.88
CA GLN A 61 -9.64 4.06 4.29
C GLN A 61 -8.79 2.85 4.72
N ALA A 62 -9.23 1.64 4.39
CA ALA A 62 -8.47 0.41 4.66
C ALA A 62 -7.10 0.45 3.96
N LEU A 63 -7.07 0.97 2.73
CA LEU A 63 -5.85 1.13 1.98
C LEU A 63 -4.91 2.17 2.59
N VAL A 64 -5.40 3.34 3.00
CA VAL A 64 -4.60 4.38 3.66
C VAL A 64 -3.96 3.84 4.94
N SER A 65 -4.76 3.13 5.75
CA SER A 65 -4.30 2.49 6.98
C SER A 65 -3.18 1.49 6.70
N HIS A 66 -3.37 0.60 5.71
CA HIS A 66 -2.36 -0.37 5.33
C HIS A 66 -1.07 0.28 4.80
N GLU A 67 -1.17 1.27 3.91
CA GLU A 67 0.01 1.95 3.37
C GLU A 67 0.82 2.64 4.48
N ARG A 68 0.15 3.28 5.43
CA ARG A 68 0.85 3.89 6.59
C ARG A 68 1.54 2.85 7.46
N ALA A 69 0.86 1.74 7.75
CA ALA A 69 1.44 0.64 8.52
C ALA A 69 2.64 0.02 7.79
N PHE A 70 2.53 -0.18 6.48
CA PHE A 70 3.61 -0.71 5.65
C PHE A 70 4.82 0.22 5.60
N ALA A 71 4.61 1.53 5.44
CA ALA A 71 5.69 2.51 5.50
C ALA A 71 6.43 2.45 6.85
N ALA A 72 5.70 2.38 7.97
CA ALA A 72 6.29 2.25 9.29
C ALA A 72 7.10 0.95 9.47
N SER A 73 6.62 -0.17 8.93
CA SER A 73 7.39 -1.43 8.91
C SER A 73 8.67 -1.31 8.09
N LEU A 74 8.64 -0.60 6.96
CA LEU A 74 9.83 -0.35 6.13
C LEU A 74 10.82 0.59 6.83
N ASP A 75 10.36 1.59 7.56
CA ASP A 75 11.25 2.46 8.37
C ASP A 75 12.01 1.63 9.40
N ALA A 76 11.28 0.84 10.20
CA ALA A 76 11.87 -0.04 11.20
C ALA A 76 12.84 -1.06 10.57
N PHE A 77 12.49 -1.58 9.38
CA PHE A 77 13.40 -2.46 8.66
C PHE A 77 14.66 -1.72 8.21
N SER A 78 14.54 -0.50 7.70
CA SER A 78 15.69 0.30 7.25
C SER A 78 16.69 0.61 8.38
N GLU A 79 16.22 0.69 9.62
CA GLU A 79 17.07 0.88 10.81
C GLU A 79 17.94 -0.35 11.10
N SER A 80 17.47 -1.56 10.74
CA SER A 80 18.20 -2.81 10.92
C SER A 80 19.25 -3.08 9.83
N ILE A 81 19.23 -2.31 8.74
CA ILE A 81 20.15 -2.47 7.61
C ILE A 81 21.41 -1.64 7.84
N GLN A 82 22.57 -2.31 7.81
CA GLN A 82 23.88 -1.66 7.95
C GLN A 82 24.38 -1.04 6.64
N ASP A 83 24.05 -1.67 5.50
CA ASP A 83 24.46 -1.22 4.17
C ASP A 83 23.62 -0.02 3.71
N GLU A 84 24.28 1.08 3.32
CA GLU A 84 23.60 2.33 3.00
C GLU A 84 22.73 2.22 1.73
N GLU A 85 23.17 1.49 0.71
CA GLU A 85 22.41 1.35 -0.54
C GLU A 85 21.07 0.58 -0.36
N PRO A 86 21.05 -0.62 0.26
CA PRO A 86 19.79 -1.30 0.59
C PRO A 86 18.92 -0.48 1.55
N LYS A 87 19.53 0.23 2.50
CA LYS A 87 18.80 1.11 3.43
C LYS A 87 18.08 2.24 2.72
N GLN A 88 18.75 2.93 1.79
CA GLN A 88 18.14 3.98 0.97
C GLN A 88 17.04 3.42 0.06
N THR A 89 17.23 2.22 -0.47
CA THR A 89 16.20 1.51 -1.25
C THR A 89 14.93 1.28 -0.42
N VAL A 90 15.07 0.75 0.81
CA VAL A 90 13.94 0.52 1.71
C VAL A 90 13.25 1.83 2.12
N LYS A 91 14.03 2.90 2.38
CA LYS A 91 13.46 4.22 2.66
C LYS A 91 12.67 4.80 1.49
N ALA A 92 13.18 4.64 0.26
CA ALA A 92 12.47 5.08 -0.94
C ALA A 92 11.12 4.36 -1.10
N LEU A 93 11.06 3.07 -0.74
CA LEU A 93 9.81 2.30 -0.73
C LEU A 93 8.83 2.79 0.35
N ALA A 94 9.35 3.16 1.53
CA ALA A 94 8.54 3.76 2.60
C ALA A 94 7.93 5.09 2.15
N ASP A 95 8.72 5.96 1.51
CA ASP A 95 8.27 7.24 0.96
C ASP A 95 7.22 7.07 -0.15
N ALA A 96 7.42 6.10 -1.03
CA ALA A 96 6.45 5.77 -2.07
C ALA A 96 5.10 5.34 -1.46
N SER A 97 5.13 4.54 -0.39
CA SER A 97 3.93 4.11 0.35
C SER A 97 3.22 5.28 1.04
N ARG A 98 3.96 6.22 1.65
CA ARG A 98 3.38 7.45 2.23
C ARG A 98 2.71 8.35 1.19
N LYS A 99 3.37 8.55 0.03
CA LYS A 99 2.79 9.33 -1.09
C LYS A 99 1.47 8.71 -1.56
N PHE A 100 1.42 7.38 -1.61
CA PHE A 100 0.19 6.67 -1.96
C PHE A 100 -0.91 6.89 -0.91
N ALA A 101 -0.58 6.76 0.38
CA ALA A 101 -1.52 7.01 1.46
C ALA A 101 -2.08 8.45 1.39
N SER A 102 -1.26 9.45 1.06
CA SER A 102 -1.71 10.82 0.84
C SER A 102 -2.68 10.91 -0.34
N TRP A 103 -2.34 10.31 -1.48
CA TRP A 103 -3.18 10.36 -2.67
C TRP A 103 -4.54 9.67 -2.47
N ALA A 104 -4.56 8.53 -1.76
CA ALA A 104 -5.80 7.86 -1.39
C ALA A 104 -6.64 8.67 -0.38
N GLN A 105 -5.98 9.38 0.54
CA GLN A 105 -6.66 10.32 1.43
C GLN A 105 -7.32 11.46 0.65
N ASP A 106 -6.62 12.05 -0.34
CA ASP A 106 -7.21 13.09 -1.19
C ASP A 106 -8.48 12.60 -1.90
N HIS A 107 -8.55 11.32 -2.28
CA HIS A 107 -9.74 10.73 -2.90
C HIS A 107 -10.88 10.51 -1.89
N ILE A 108 -10.57 10.17 -0.64
CA ILE A 108 -11.57 10.10 0.44
C ILE A 108 -12.17 11.50 0.67
N ASP A 109 -11.30 12.50 0.77
CA ASP A 109 -11.71 13.88 1.01
C ASP A 109 -12.59 14.39 -0.15
N LEU A 110 -12.25 14.07 -1.40
CA LEU A 110 -13.09 14.36 -2.56
C LEU A 110 -14.44 13.66 -2.52
N LEU A 111 -14.52 12.40 -2.07
CA LEU A 111 -15.79 11.68 -1.91
C LEU A 111 -16.66 12.30 -0.82
N SER A 112 -16.06 12.84 0.24
CA SER A 112 -16.79 13.48 1.35
C SER A 112 -17.41 14.84 0.99
N MET A 113 -17.01 15.43 -0.15
CA MET A 113 -17.52 16.71 -0.64
C MET A 113 -18.77 16.61 -1.52
N PHE A 114 -19.18 15.40 -1.92
CA PHE A 114 -20.31 15.13 -2.81
C PHE A 114 -21.33 14.19 -2.15
#